data_AF-W4M510-F1
#
_entry.id   AF-W4M510-F1
#
_cell.length_a   1.000
_cell.length_b   1.000
_cell.length_c   1.000
_cell.angle_alpha   90.00
_cell.angle_beta   90.00
_cell.angle_gamma   90.00
#
_symmetry.space_group_name_H-M   'P 1'
#
loop_
_entity.id
_entity.type
_entity.pdbx_description
1 polymer ?
#
loop_
_entity_poly.entity_id
_entity_poly.type
_entity_poly.pdbx_seq_one_letter_code
_entity_poly.pdbx_strand_id
1 'polypeptide(L)'
;MNDAEKKVEKKTSKHKFFNKQDKEEQRLIDQYYIKLKTDYQQIEQYRESKTTENENPKKNKQISEKIETFLNIEDREDIDFPEKTWRNAYYTEQLIALILPEQKIGLEFSRRLQDAKYALSKNMYTYYATQAKDEKIDMRSLFIDLISELQWHKEKQQVERSYGRTARVRTTIIFVIAFLFFFLPNIFPAFSDLLLGKMSGGNPSRIYFVFTAITAGSLGAAFSLLISIRKRLEESNLDGVKVLKRVSYIGSRVVIGMGAGLILYYFLQSGLIAGALLPKPFSGSVLSASNVTTESTEATKNLTDSDVESSESVKESDGITQALSDSGTEPQYKDLALVIVFCFLSGFSETLIPNLLSETEKQVNTVN
;
A
#
# COMPACT_ATOMS: atom_id res chain seq x y z
N MET A 1 7.38 26.49 23.16
CA MET A 1 6.47 25.86 22.19
C MET A 1 5.94 24.59 22.83
N ASN A 2 4.73 24.66 23.37
CA ASN A 2 4.17 23.64 24.26
C ASN A 2 3.82 22.37 23.48
N ASP A 3 3.92 21.19 24.12
CA ASP A 3 3.52 19.91 23.52
C ASP A 3 2.04 19.88 23.08
N ALA A 4 1.22 20.76 23.64
CA ALA A 4 -0.15 21.01 23.20
C ALA A 4 -0.23 21.66 21.80
N GLU A 5 0.63 22.64 21.50
CA GLU A 5 0.66 23.32 20.20
C GLU A 5 1.15 22.38 19.09
N LYS A 6 2.19 21.58 19.35
CA LYS A 6 2.68 20.57 18.38
C LYS A 6 1.65 19.48 18.08
N LYS A 7 0.80 19.11 19.04
CA LYS A 7 -0.31 18.15 18.82
C LYS A 7 -1.44 18.75 17.99
N VAL A 8 -1.77 20.02 18.20
CA VAL A 8 -2.77 20.74 17.40
C VAL A 8 -2.28 20.92 15.97
N GLU A 9 -1.01 21.26 15.77
CA GLU A 9 -0.40 21.46 14.44
C GLU A 9 -0.26 20.16 13.62
N LYS A 10 0.05 19.03 14.28
CA LYS A 10 0.02 17.70 13.62
C LYS A 10 -1.40 17.26 13.25
N LYS A 11 -2.42 17.62 14.04
CA LYS A 11 -3.83 17.33 13.71
C LYS A 11 -4.31 18.17 12.52
N THR A 12 -3.95 19.45 12.45
CA THR A 12 -4.36 20.33 11.34
C THR A 12 -3.67 19.98 10.02
N SER A 13 -2.41 19.53 10.04
CA SER A 13 -1.70 19.06 8.85
C SER A 13 -2.31 17.78 8.26
N LYS A 14 -2.68 16.81 9.10
CA LYS A 14 -3.35 15.59 8.66
C LYS A 14 -4.73 15.89 8.06
N HIS A 15 -5.41 16.94 8.52
CA HIS A 15 -6.70 17.37 7.98
C HIS A 15 -6.61 18.05 6.60
N LYS A 16 -5.52 18.78 6.33
CA LYS A 16 -5.32 19.48 5.04
C LYS A 16 -5.17 18.56 3.84
N PHE A 17 -4.57 17.38 4.00
CA PHE A 17 -4.39 16.43 2.88
C PHE A 17 -5.68 15.69 2.48
N PHE A 18 -6.61 15.48 3.42
CA PHE A 18 -7.94 14.96 3.10
C PHE A 18 -8.80 16.02 2.38
N ASN A 19 -8.68 17.29 2.81
CA ASN A 19 -9.46 18.42 2.28
C ASN A 19 -9.32 18.64 0.75
N LYS A 20 -8.18 18.36 0.12
CA LYS A 20 -8.04 18.57 -1.34
C LYS A 20 -8.88 17.59 -2.16
N GLN A 21 -8.98 16.33 -1.74
CA GLN A 21 -9.75 15.33 -2.49
C GLN A 21 -11.24 15.50 -2.26
N ASP A 22 -11.63 15.78 -1.01
CA ASP A 22 -13.01 16.09 -0.67
C ASP A 22 -13.51 17.28 -1.51
N LYS A 23 -12.64 18.26 -1.81
CA LYS A 23 -12.92 19.35 -2.76
C LYS A 23 -13.11 18.91 -4.21
N GLU A 24 -12.29 17.98 -4.72
CA GLU A 24 -12.46 17.48 -6.09
C GLU A 24 -13.74 16.66 -6.24
N GLU A 25 -14.06 15.84 -5.24
CA GLU A 25 -15.32 15.11 -5.18
C GLU A 25 -16.51 16.07 -5.09
N GLN A 26 -16.42 17.08 -4.23
CA GLN A 26 -17.45 18.10 -4.11
C GLN A 26 -17.68 18.83 -5.44
N ARG A 27 -16.60 19.19 -6.16
CA ARG A 27 -16.73 19.81 -7.50
C ARG A 27 -17.46 18.92 -8.49
N LEU A 28 -17.22 17.60 -8.47
CA LEU A 28 -17.92 16.66 -9.34
C LEU A 28 -19.40 16.54 -8.96
N ILE A 29 -19.70 16.50 -7.66
CA ILE A 29 -21.08 16.51 -7.15
C ILE A 29 -21.76 17.81 -7.60
N ASP A 30 -21.13 18.96 -7.41
CA ASP A 30 -21.67 20.27 -7.80
C ASP A 30 -21.97 20.33 -9.30
N GLN A 31 -21.02 19.89 -10.15
CA GLN A 31 -21.24 19.77 -11.59
C GLN A 31 -22.41 18.85 -11.93
N TYR A 32 -22.57 17.75 -11.19
CA TYR A 32 -23.69 16.84 -11.40
C TYR A 32 -25.03 17.48 -11.00
N TYR A 33 -25.08 18.21 -9.89
CA TYR A 33 -26.27 18.97 -9.49
C TYR A 33 -26.64 20.05 -10.50
N ILE A 34 -25.65 20.76 -11.07
CA ILE A 34 -25.89 21.73 -12.16
C ILE A 34 -26.56 21.03 -13.34
N LYS A 35 -26.04 19.86 -13.75
CA LYS A 35 -26.65 19.06 -14.83
C LYS A 35 -28.09 18.66 -14.48
N LEU A 36 -28.34 18.14 -13.28
CA LEU A 36 -29.68 17.74 -12.83
C LEU A 36 -30.64 18.93 -12.83
N LYS A 37 -30.17 20.11 -12.40
CA LYS A 37 -30.95 21.36 -12.42
C LYS A 37 -31.31 21.76 -13.85
N THR A 38 -30.38 21.70 -14.79
CA THR A 38 -30.65 21.97 -16.21
C THR A 38 -31.63 20.96 -16.80
N ASP A 39 -31.43 19.66 -16.53
CA ASP A 39 -32.33 18.60 -17.02
C ASP A 39 -33.76 18.80 -16.47
N TYR A 40 -33.90 19.13 -15.18
CA TYR A 40 -35.19 19.43 -14.54
C TYR A 40 -35.88 20.66 -15.16
N GLN A 41 -35.16 21.76 -15.37
CA GLN A 41 -35.70 22.97 -15.98
C GLN A 41 -36.24 22.73 -17.40
N GLN A 42 -35.54 21.91 -18.20
CA GLN A 42 -35.99 21.54 -19.54
C GLN A 42 -37.26 20.68 -19.53
N ILE A 43 -37.45 19.88 -18.47
CA ILE A 43 -38.65 19.06 -18.29
C ILE A 43 -39.83 19.94 -17.89
N GLU A 44 -39.65 20.84 -16.92
CA GLU A 44 -40.70 21.78 -16.50
C GLU A 44 -41.16 22.67 -17.66
N GLN A 45 -40.24 23.27 -18.43
CA GLN A 45 -40.59 24.06 -19.63
C GLN A 45 -41.39 23.26 -20.66
N TYR A 46 -41.02 22.00 -20.87
CA TYR A 46 -41.77 21.12 -21.78
C TYR A 46 -43.18 20.82 -21.26
N ARG A 47 -43.32 20.59 -19.95
CA ARG A 47 -44.60 20.30 -19.31
C ARG A 47 -45.54 21.51 -19.35
N GLU A 48 -45.04 22.70 -19.06
CA GLU A 48 -45.80 23.95 -19.16
C GLU A 48 -46.36 24.17 -20.59
N SER A 49 -45.59 23.82 -21.62
CA SER A 49 -46.03 23.94 -23.02
C SER A 49 -47.14 22.95 -23.42
N LYS A 50 -47.34 21.87 -22.66
CA LYS A 50 -48.23 20.74 -23.00
C LYS A 50 -49.37 20.52 -21.99
N THR A 51 -49.67 21.51 -21.16
CA THR A 51 -50.55 21.45 -19.96
C THR A 51 -51.98 20.90 -20.17
N THR A 52 -52.40 20.52 -21.38
CA THR A 52 -53.79 20.13 -21.69
C THR A 52 -54.15 18.65 -21.55
N GLU A 53 -53.20 17.69 -21.45
CA GLU A 53 -53.58 16.26 -21.49
C GLU A 53 -52.95 15.39 -20.39
N ASN A 54 -53.83 14.92 -19.48
CA ASN A 54 -53.88 13.54 -18.98
C ASN A 54 -52.97 13.08 -17.81
N GLU A 55 -52.21 13.94 -17.13
CA GLU A 55 -51.43 13.53 -15.95
C GLU A 55 -52.01 14.04 -14.61
N ASN A 56 -51.84 13.25 -13.55
CA ASN A 56 -52.28 13.60 -12.18
C ASN A 56 -51.48 14.80 -11.64
N PRO A 57 -52.04 16.02 -11.65
CA PRO A 57 -51.26 17.24 -11.39
C PRO A 57 -50.80 17.33 -9.94
N LYS A 58 -51.56 16.71 -9.01
CA LYS A 58 -51.22 16.72 -7.57
C LYS A 58 -49.97 15.92 -7.27
N LYS A 59 -49.84 14.72 -7.84
CA LYS A 59 -48.67 13.86 -7.62
C LYS A 59 -47.41 14.50 -8.19
N ASN A 60 -47.49 15.02 -9.42
CA ASN A 60 -46.34 15.63 -10.06
C ASN A 60 -45.90 16.91 -9.34
N LYS A 61 -46.85 17.73 -8.85
CA LYS A 61 -46.54 18.90 -8.03
C LYS A 61 -45.73 18.53 -6.77
N GLN A 62 -46.13 17.48 -6.06
CA GLN A 62 -45.39 17.00 -4.89
C GLN A 62 -43.98 16.50 -5.22
N ILE A 63 -43.79 15.89 -6.40
CA ILE A 63 -42.46 15.42 -6.84
C ILE A 63 -41.58 16.62 -7.22
N SER A 64 -42.12 17.58 -7.99
CA SER A 64 -41.43 18.83 -8.35
C SER A 64 -40.98 19.62 -7.11
N GLU A 65 -41.86 19.77 -6.10
CA GLU A 65 -41.51 20.42 -4.82
C GLU A 65 -40.34 19.73 -4.10
N LYS A 66 -40.31 18.39 -4.11
CA LYS A 66 -39.19 17.62 -3.54
C LYS A 66 -37.90 17.81 -4.34
N ILE A 67 -37.97 17.76 -5.67
CA ILE A 67 -36.81 17.98 -6.55
C ILE A 67 -36.21 19.37 -6.29
N GLU A 68 -37.04 20.41 -6.21
CA GLU A 68 -36.59 21.78 -5.93
C GLU A 68 -35.95 21.91 -4.55
N THR A 69 -36.48 21.20 -3.55
CA THR A 69 -35.89 21.15 -2.21
C THR A 69 -34.46 20.60 -2.25
N PHE A 70 -34.20 19.56 -3.04
CA PHE A 70 -32.86 18.98 -3.19
C PHE A 70 -31.95 19.78 -4.14
N LEU A 71 -32.48 20.49 -5.13
CA LEU A 71 -31.67 21.26 -6.07
C LEU A 71 -31.24 22.62 -5.53
N ASN A 72 -32.01 23.23 -4.62
CA ASN A 72 -31.78 24.57 -4.08
C ASN A 72 -31.04 24.57 -2.73
N ILE A 73 -30.19 23.56 -2.47
CA ILE A 73 -29.40 23.44 -1.23
C ILE A 73 -28.35 24.56 -1.09
N GLU A 74 -27.90 25.17 -2.21
CA GLU A 74 -26.83 26.20 -2.19
C GLU A 74 -27.21 27.49 -1.45
N ASP A 75 -28.50 27.83 -1.39
CA ASP A 75 -28.95 29.17 -0.97
C ASP A 75 -29.41 29.24 0.50
N ARG A 76 -29.24 28.18 1.29
CA ARG A 76 -29.69 28.13 2.69
C ARG A 76 -28.54 27.84 3.65
N GLU A 77 -28.17 28.84 4.45
CA GLU A 77 -27.19 28.71 5.55
C GLU A 77 -27.76 27.99 6.79
N ASP A 78 -29.03 27.59 6.76
CA ASP A 78 -29.68 26.98 7.91
C ASP A 78 -29.13 25.57 8.20
N ILE A 79 -28.87 25.29 9.48
CA ILE A 79 -28.01 24.22 10.00
C ILE A 79 -28.54 22.78 9.78
N ASP A 80 -29.78 22.60 9.30
CA ASP A 80 -30.45 21.29 9.22
C ASP A 80 -30.74 20.78 7.79
N PHE A 81 -30.21 21.42 6.76
CA PHE A 81 -30.48 20.98 5.37
C PHE A 81 -29.60 19.80 4.93
N PRO A 82 -30.14 18.91 4.07
CA PRO A 82 -29.41 17.75 3.59
C PRO A 82 -28.21 18.22 2.77
N GLU A 83 -27.01 17.79 3.14
CA GLU A 83 -25.79 18.11 2.40
C GLU A 83 -25.89 17.61 0.95
N LYS A 84 -25.21 18.30 0.03
CA LYS A 84 -25.02 17.82 -1.35
C LYS A 84 -24.20 16.54 -1.31
N THR A 85 -24.89 15.42 -1.39
CA THR A 85 -24.29 14.09 -1.40
C THR A 85 -24.67 13.39 -2.70
N TRP A 86 -23.85 12.44 -3.14
CA TRP A 86 -24.19 11.58 -4.28
C TRP A 86 -25.54 10.90 -4.10
N ARG A 87 -25.85 10.45 -2.87
CA ARG A 87 -27.13 9.81 -2.54
C ARG A 87 -28.32 10.74 -2.81
N ASN A 88 -28.23 12.00 -2.41
CA ASN A 88 -29.29 12.97 -2.66
C ASN A 88 -29.40 13.31 -4.15
N ALA A 89 -28.27 13.46 -4.85
CA ALA A 89 -28.28 13.69 -6.30
C ALA A 89 -28.94 12.52 -7.06
N TYR A 90 -28.67 11.29 -6.63
CA TYR A 90 -29.24 10.08 -7.20
C TYR A 90 -30.73 9.96 -6.94
N TYR A 91 -31.17 10.28 -5.73
CA TYR A 91 -32.58 10.34 -5.40
C TYR A 91 -33.30 11.39 -6.25
N THR A 92 -32.72 12.58 -6.41
CA THR A 92 -33.24 13.63 -7.29
C THR A 92 -33.35 13.16 -8.74
N GLU A 93 -32.34 12.46 -9.26
CA GLU A 93 -32.39 11.88 -10.61
C GLU A 93 -33.52 10.86 -10.79
N GLN A 94 -33.76 10.00 -9.79
CA GLN A 94 -34.88 9.05 -9.81
C GLN A 94 -36.23 9.78 -9.77
N LEU A 95 -36.35 10.85 -8.98
CA LEU A 95 -37.54 11.70 -8.99
C LEU A 95 -37.76 12.38 -10.35
N ILE A 96 -36.70 12.87 -10.98
CA ILE A 96 -36.75 13.44 -12.33
C ILE A 96 -37.22 12.39 -13.34
N ALA A 97 -36.74 11.15 -13.24
CA ALA A 97 -37.16 10.04 -14.09
C ALA A 97 -38.67 9.71 -13.94
N LEU A 98 -39.26 9.95 -12.77
CA LEU A 98 -40.70 9.77 -12.53
C LEU A 98 -41.59 10.83 -13.20
N ILE A 99 -41.08 12.04 -13.43
CA ILE A 99 -41.82 13.14 -14.09
C ILE A 99 -41.41 13.34 -15.55
N LEU A 100 -40.47 12.55 -16.05
CA LEU A 100 -40.00 12.65 -17.43
C LEU A 100 -41.14 12.30 -18.41
N PRO A 101 -41.41 13.09 -19.46
CA PRO A 101 -42.45 12.79 -20.44
C PRO A 101 -42.16 11.50 -21.20
N GLU A 102 -43.18 10.69 -21.50
CA GLU A 102 -43.02 9.38 -22.15
C GLU A 102 -42.22 9.45 -23.46
N GLN A 103 -42.42 10.52 -24.25
CA GLN A 103 -41.73 10.70 -25.53
C GLN A 103 -40.21 10.91 -25.35
N LYS A 104 -39.78 11.43 -24.20
CA LYS A 104 -38.36 11.64 -23.87
C LYS A 104 -37.73 10.44 -23.18
N ILE A 105 -38.51 9.58 -22.52
CA ILE A 105 -37.99 8.40 -21.79
C ILE A 105 -37.19 7.50 -22.72
N GLY A 106 -37.70 7.17 -23.91
CA GLY A 106 -36.99 6.29 -24.85
C GLY A 106 -35.63 6.84 -25.29
N LEU A 107 -35.55 8.16 -25.52
CA LEU A 107 -34.31 8.85 -25.88
C LEU A 107 -33.31 8.84 -24.72
N GLU A 108 -33.78 9.21 -23.52
CA GLU A 108 -32.95 9.26 -22.31
C GLU A 108 -32.47 7.87 -21.89
N PHE A 109 -33.33 6.86 -22.00
CA PHE A 109 -32.96 5.47 -21.79
C PHE A 109 -31.85 5.05 -22.76
N SER A 110 -32.01 5.34 -24.06
CA SER A 110 -31.02 5.00 -25.07
C SER A 110 -29.67 5.66 -24.79
N ARG A 111 -29.68 6.93 -24.34
CA ARG A 111 -28.50 7.66 -23.88
C ARG A 111 -27.84 6.94 -22.69
N ARG A 112 -28.59 6.61 -21.65
CA ARG A 112 -28.06 5.93 -20.46
C ARG A 112 -27.63 4.49 -20.73
N LEU A 113 -28.25 3.81 -21.70
CA LEU A 113 -27.85 2.49 -22.13
C LEU A 113 -26.44 2.51 -22.77
N GLN A 114 -26.06 3.61 -23.44
CA GLN A 114 -24.69 3.79 -23.92
C GLN A 114 -23.69 3.96 -22.77
N ASP A 115 -24.03 4.75 -21.74
CA ASP A 115 -23.20 4.86 -20.54
C ASP A 115 -23.04 3.50 -19.84
N ALA A 116 -24.14 2.74 -19.77
CA ALA A 116 -24.16 1.40 -19.19
C ALA A 116 -23.30 0.39 -19.94
N LYS A 117 -23.07 0.57 -21.25
CA LYS A 117 -22.17 -0.29 -22.03
C LYS A 117 -20.74 -0.29 -21.47
N TYR A 118 -20.29 0.84 -20.91
CA TYR A 118 -18.95 0.99 -20.37
C TYR A 118 -18.88 0.76 -18.86
N ALA A 119 -19.97 1.06 -18.14
CA ALA A 119 -20.02 0.92 -16.69
C ALA A 119 -20.41 -0.49 -16.22
N LEU A 120 -21.39 -1.12 -16.88
CA LEU A 120 -21.95 -2.39 -16.44
C LEU A 120 -21.28 -3.59 -17.12
N SER A 121 -21.50 -4.79 -16.56
CA SER A 121 -21.05 -6.03 -17.19
C SER A 121 -21.79 -6.27 -18.52
N LYS A 122 -21.16 -6.99 -19.45
CA LYS A 122 -21.74 -7.32 -20.76
C LYS A 122 -23.13 -7.95 -20.63
N ASN A 123 -23.32 -8.84 -19.66
CA ASN A 123 -24.60 -9.53 -19.42
C ASN A 123 -25.71 -8.57 -18.97
N MET A 124 -25.40 -7.64 -18.06
CA MET A 124 -26.37 -6.63 -17.60
C MET A 124 -26.75 -5.68 -18.72
N TYR A 125 -25.77 -5.21 -19.50
CA TYR A 125 -26.03 -4.39 -20.68
C TYR A 125 -26.95 -5.11 -21.69
N THR A 126 -26.64 -6.38 -22.02
CA THR A 126 -27.47 -7.16 -22.96
C THR A 126 -28.88 -7.41 -22.44
N TYR A 127 -29.04 -7.55 -21.12
CA TYR A 127 -30.35 -7.68 -20.48
C TYR A 127 -31.20 -6.43 -20.75
N TYR A 128 -30.73 -5.24 -20.36
CA TYR A 128 -31.47 -3.99 -20.59
C TYR A 128 -31.70 -3.70 -22.08
N ALA A 129 -30.72 -3.99 -22.94
CA ALA A 129 -30.85 -3.81 -24.38
C ALA A 129 -31.87 -4.76 -25.03
N THR A 130 -32.08 -5.94 -24.46
CA THR A 130 -33.08 -6.91 -24.92
C THR A 130 -34.46 -6.53 -24.42
N GLN A 131 -34.59 -6.17 -23.13
CA GLN A 131 -35.86 -5.75 -22.54
C GLN A 131 -36.40 -4.47 -23.19
N ALA A 132 -35.53 -3.55 -23.60
CA ALA A 132 -35.95 -2.33 -24.31
C ALA A 132 -36.56 -2.58 -25.70
N LYS A 133 -36.45 -3.80 -26.24
CA LYS A 133 -37.10 -4.19 -27.51
C LYS A 133 -38.48 -4.81 -27.30
N ASP A 134 -38.81 -5.20 -26.07
CA ASP A 134 -40.12 -5.76 -25.75
C ASP A 134 -41.12 -4.61 -25.53
N GLU A 135 -42.07 -4.49 -26.45
CA GLU A 135 -43.11 -3.45 -26.43
C GLU A 135 -44.04 -3.58 -25.20
N LYS A 136 -44.07 -4.73 -24.54
CA LYS A 136 -44.94 -4.97 -23.37
C LYS A 136 -44.38 -4.41 -22.06
N ILE A 137 -43.10 -4.05 -22.02
CA ILE A 137 -42.44 -3.62 -20.78
C ILE A 137 -42.66 -2.13 -20.56
N ASP A 138 -43.02 -1.75 -19.34
CA ASP A 138 -43.06 -0.35 -18.93
C ASP A 138 -41.64 0.25 -18.97
N MET A 139 -41.42 1.07 -20.01
CA MET A 139 -40.15 1.73 -20.26
C MET A 139 -39.69 2.60 -19.09
N ARG A 140 -40.62 3.18 -18.32
CA ARG A 140 -40.29 4.02 -17.17
C ARG A 140 -39.71 3.18 -16.03
N SER A 141 -40.33 2.04 -15.72
CA SER A 141 -39.81 1.11 -14.72
C SER A 141 -38.41 0.62 -15.11
N LEU A 142 -38.24 0.19 -16.37
CA LEU A 142 -36.94 -0.29 -16.86
C LEU A 142 -35.86 0.81 -16.80
N PHE A 143 -36.23 2.07 -17.05
CA PHE A 143 -35.33 3.21 -16.94
C PHE A 143 -34.90 3.51 -15.50
N ILE A 144 -35.82 3.45 -14.54
CA ILE A 144 -35.51 3.64 -13.12
C ILE A 144 -34.55 2.55 -12.63
N ASP A 145 -34.79 1.29 -13.03
CA ASP A 145 -33.92 0.17 -12.68
C ASP A 145 -32.51 0.35 -13.27
N LEU A 146 -32.42 0.76 -14.54
CA LEU A 146 -31.14 1.05 -15.19
C LEU A 146 -30.38 2.19 -14.48
N ILE A 147 -31.09 3.26 -14.10
CA ILE A 147 -30.51 4.35 -13.31
C ILE A 147 -29.97 3.82 -11.98
N SER A 148 -30.75 2.99 -11.28
CA SER A 148 -30.36 2.43 -9.98
C SER A 148 -29.09 1.58 -10.09
N GLU A 149 -28.98 0.72 -11.10
CA GLU A 149 -27.78 -0.10 -11.36
C GLU A 149 -26.55 0.76 -11.71
N LEU A 150 -26.73 1.77 -12.56
CA LEU A 150 -25.66 2.71 -12.90
C LEU A 150 -25.16 3.47 -11.66
N GLN A 151 -26.09 3.87 -10.79
CA GLN A 151 -25.78 4.57 -9.54
C GLN A 151 -25.03 3.65 -8.58
N TRP A 152 -25.49 2.41 -8.39
CA TRP A 152 -24.81 1.41 -7.56
C TRP A 152 -23.39 1.15 -8.05
N HIS A 153 -23.19 1.05 -9.37
CA HIS A 153 -21.86 0.91 -9.95
C HIS A 153 -20.94 2.09 -9.61
N LYS A 154 -21.42 3.34 -9.75
CA LYS A 154 -20.65 4.54 -9.41
C LYS A 154 -20.30 4.60 -7.93
N GLU A 155 -21.26 4.30 -7.06
CA GLU A 155 -21.05 4.27 -5.60
C GLU A 155 -20.01 3.22 -5.22
N LYS A 156 -20.14 2.01 -5.78
CA LYS A 156 -19.15 0.93 -5.59
C LYS A 156 -17.76 1.39 -6.02
N GLN A 157 -17.62 1.99 -7.20
CA GLN A 157 -16.34 2.47 -7.72
C GLN A 157 -15.74 3.57 -6.83
N GLN A 158 -16.57 4.48 -6.32
CA GLN A 158 -16.12 5.54 -5.41
C GLN A 158 -15.61 4.96 -4.09
N VAL A 159 -16.36 4.03 -3.50
CA VAL A 159 -15.99 3.33 -2.27
C VAL A 159 -14.69 2.56 -2.45
N GLU A 160 -14.52 1.87 -3.58
CA GLU A 160 -13.28 1.18 -3.95
C GLU A 160 -12.08 2.13 -4.06
N ARG A 161 -12.25 3.29 -4.74
CA ARG A 161 -11.19 4.31 -4.86
C ARG A 161 -10.78 4.87 -3.49
N SER A 162 -11.76 5.19 -2.64
CA SER A 162 -11.53 5.73 -1.30
C SER A 162 -10.79 4.73 -0.40
N TYR A 163 -11.24 3.49 -0.38
CA TYR A 163 -10.57 2.45 0.40
C TYR A 163 -9.21 2.08 -0.17
N GLY A 164 -9.07 1.98 -1.49
CA GLY A 164 -7.81 1.68 -2.14
C GLY A 164 -6.74 2.74 -1.89
N ARG A 165 -7.12 4.03 -1.82
CA ARG A 165 -6.20 5.11 -1.42
C ARG A 165 -5.80 4.99 0.04
N THR A 166 -6.75 4.78 0.94
CA THR A 166 -6.48 4.66 2.38
C THR A 166 -5.57 3.46 2.68
N ALA A 167 -5.81 2.31 2.04
CA ALA A 167 -4.98 1.12 2.18
C ALA A 167 -3.56 1.35 1.65
N ARG A 168 -3.41 2.01 0.48
CA ARG A 168 -2.11 2.40 -0.08
C ARG A 168 -1.34 3.31 0.88
N VAL A 169 -1.94 4.41 1.35
CA VAL A 169 -1.27 5.36 2.26
C VAL A 169 -0.80 4.66 3.54
N ARG A 170 -1.65 3.83 4.17
CA ARG A 170 -1.27 3.10 5.39
C ARG A 170 -0.11 2.13 5.15
N THR A 171 -0.15 1.39 4.06
CA THR A 171 0.89 0.43 3.71
C THR A 171 2.19 1.13 3.36
N THR A 172 2.14 2.25 2.63
CA THR A 172 3.31 3.10 2.36
C THR A 172 3.91 3.64 3.66
N ILE A 173 3.09 4.10 4.61
CA ILE A 173 3.60 4.56 5.91
C ILE A 173 4.32 3.42 6.65
N ILE A 174 3.75 2.23 6.67
CA ILE A 174 4.36 1.06 7.34
C ILE A 174 5.66 0.66 6.63
N PHE A 175 5.69 0.67 5.30
CA PHE A 175 6.90 0.44 4.53
C PHE A 175 7.98 1.48 4.83
N VAL A 176 7.64 2.77 4.88
CA VAL A 176 8.59 3.83 5.24
C VAL A 176 9.12 3.65 6.66
N ILE A 177 8.27 3.26 7.61
CA ILE A 177 8.70 2.95 8.98
C ILE A 177 9.66 1.76 8.99
N ALA A 178 9.34 0.66 8.30
CA ALA A 178 10.20 -0.51 8.20
C ALA A 178 11.55 -0.17 7.53
N PHE A 179 11.52 0.66 6.48
CA PHE A 179 12.70 1.14 5.78
C PHE A 179 13.59 2.00 6.70
N LEU A 180 13.02 2.98 7.39
CA LEU A 180 13.76 3.79 8.35
C LEU A 180 14.33 2.94 9.50
N PHE A 181 13.57 1.96 9.99
CA PHE A 181 13.99 1.08 11.07
C PHE A 181 15.14 0.16 10.65
N PHE A 182 15.19 -0.27 9.39
CA PHE A 182 16.28 -1.03 8.81
C PHE A 182 17.60 -0.24 8.75
N PHE A 183 17.56 1.04 8.39
CA PHE A 183 18.76 1.90 8.34
C PHE A 183 19.15 2.52 9.69
N LEU A 184 18.29 2.40 10.71
CA LEU A 184 18.46 3.07 12.00
C LEU A 184 19.81 2.79 12.68
N PRO A 185 20.32 1.54 12.73
CA PRO A 185 21.62 1.24 13.34
C PRO A 185 22.79 1.91 12.62
N ASN A 186 22.67 2.08 11.29
CA ASN A 186 23.73 2.66 10.47
C ASN A 186 23.74 4.19 10.54
N ILE A 187 22.57 4.81 10.66
CA ILE A 187 22.45 6.28 10.74
C ILE A 187 22.79 6.78 12.15
N PHE A 188 22.42 6.03 13.19
CA PHE A 188 22.57 6.46 14.58
C PHE A 188 23.35 5.42 15.42
N PRO A 189 24.70 5.48 15.43
CA PRO A 189 25.52 4.56 16.23
C PRO A 189 25.18 4.58 17.74
N ALA A 190 24.87 5.76 18.28
CA ALA A 190 24.43 5.88 19.67
C ALA A 190 23.12 5.11 19.95
N PHE A 191 22.25 4.96 18.94
CA PHE A 191 21.04 4.17 19.06
C PHE A 191 21.37 2.67 19.07
N SER A 192 22.29 2.20 18.22
CA SER A 192 22.75 0.81 18.26
C SER A 192 23.40 0.48 19.60
N ASP A 193 24.24 1.38 20.14
CA ASP A 193 24.90 1.15 21.43
C ASP A 193 23.89 1.12 22.59
N LEU A 194 22.89 2.00 22.56
CA LEU A 194 21.84 2.03 23.58
C LEU A 194 20.92 0.81 23.51
N LEU A 195 20.44 0.45 22.31
CA LEU A 195 19.44 -0.58 22.12
C LEU A 195 20.05 -1.99 22.17
N LEU A 196 21.18 -2.19 21.47
CA LEU A 196 21.85 -3.47 21.36
C LEU A 196 22.82 -3.69 22.53
N GLY A 197 23.50 -2.64 23.01
CA GLY A 197 24.50 -2.77 24.09
C GLY A 197 23.92 -3.32 25.40
N LYS A 198 22.68 -2.93 25.74
CA LYS A 198 21.99 -3.46 26.94
C LYS A 198 21.55 -4.92 26.80
N MET A 199 21.28 -5.40 25.59
CA MET A 199 20.85 -6.78 25.34
C MET A 199 22.02 -7.73 25.08
N SER A 200 23.20 -7.19 24.79
CA SER A 200 24.32 -7.91 24.17
C SER A 200 25.10 -8.85 25.07
N GLY A 201 25.10 -8.66 26.39
CA GLY A 201 25.84 -9.53 27.32
C GLY A 201 27.32 -9.72 26.94
N GLY A 202 27.91 -8.80 26.18
CA GLY A 202 29.32 -8.81 25.75
C GLY A 202 29.60 -9.01 24.25
N ASN A 203 28.63 -9.34 23.39
CA ASN A 203 28.87 -9.62 21.96
C ASN A 203 28.02 -8.77 20.98
N PRO A 204 28.36 -7.48 20.77
CA PRO A 204 27.52 -6.54 20.00
C PRO A 204 27.34 -6.95 18.53
N SER A 205 28.30 -7.66 17.95
CA SER A 205 28.26 -8.11 16.55
C SER A 205 27.10 -9.06 16.26
N ARG A 206 26.86 -10.05 17.13
CA ARG A 206 25.80 -11.06 16.88
C ARG A 206 24.41 -10.44 16.89
N ILE A 207 24.13 -9.55 17.85
CA ILE A 207 22.81 -8.91 17.91
C ILE A 207 22.62 -7.97 16.72
N TYR A 208 23.67 -7.31 16.24
CA TYR A 208 23.58 -6.52 15.02
C TYR A 208 23.13 -7.35 13.81
N PHE A 209 23.70 -8.55 13.59
CA PHE A 209 23.27 -9.44 12.51
C PHE A 209 21.82 -9.93 12.68
N VAL A 210 21.43 -10.33 13.90
CA VAL A 210 20.05 -10.76 14.20
C VAL A 210 19.05 -9.63 13.97
N PHE A 211 19.36 -8.42 14.44
CA PHE A 211 18.53 -7.23 14.21
C PHE A 211 18.40 -6.93 12.72
N THR A 212 19.52 -7.00 11.97
CA THR A 212 19.54 -6.76 10.53
C THR A 212 18.70 -7.80 9.78
N ALA A 213 18.77 -9.08 10.16
CA ALA A 213 17.95 -10.14 9.58
C ALA A 213 16.45 -9.93 9.82
N ILE A 214 16.06 -9.59 11.05
CA ILE A 214 14.67 -9.29 11.43
C ILE A 214 14.13 -8.10 10.64
N THR A 215 14.91 -7.01 10.56
CA THR A 215 14.49 -5.78 9.87
C THR A 215 14.50 -5.95 8.35
N ALA A 216 15.43 -6.72 7.78
CA ALA A 216 15.42 -7.10 6.37
C ALA A 216 14.19 -7.95 6.01
N GLY A 217 13.83 -8.93 6.84
CA GLY A 217 12.62 -9.74 6.66
C GLY A 217 11.34 -8.93 6.79
N SER A 218 11.27 -8.01 7.75
CA SER A 218 10.20 -7.01 7.90
C SER A 218 10.04 -6.15 6.65
N LEU A 219 11.15 -5.63 6.12
CA LEU A 219 11.18 -4.79 4.94
C LEU A 219 10.73 -5.56 3.69
N GLY A 220 11.18 -6.81 3.52
CA GLY A 220 10.75 -7.70 2.44
C GLY A 220 9.24 -7.96 2.47
N ALA A 221 8.68 -8.23 3.65
CA ALA A 221 7.24 -8.42 3.81
C ALA A 221 6.45 -7.13 3.55
N ALA A 222 6.93 -5.97 4.02
CA ALA A 222 6.29 -4.67 3.75
C ALA A 222 6.31 -4.33 2.25
N PHE A 223 7.40 -4.66 1.56
CA PHE A 223 7.52 -4.49 0.11
C PHE A 223 6.57 -5.42 -0.65
N SER A 224 6.54 -6.71 -0.30
CA SER A 224 5.60 -7.69 -0.87
C SER A 224 4.14 -7.23 -0.72
N LEU A 225 3.80 -6.71 0.47
CA LEU A 225 2.48 -6.16 0.71
C LEU A 225 2.17 -5.00 -0.25
N LEU A 226 3.10 -4.06 -0.44
CA LEU A 226 2.97 -2.91 -1.36
C LEU A 226 2.62 -3.37 -2.79
N ILE A 227 3.29 -4.41 -3.29
CA ILE A 227 3.03 -4.99 -4.62
C ILE A 227 1.66 -5.68 -4.64
N SER A 228 1.32 -6.44 -3.59
CA SER A 228 0.05 -7.17 -3.53
C SER A 228 -1.17 -6.25 -3.54
N ILE A 229 -1.08 -5.07 -2.90
CA ILE A 229 -2.17 -4.08 -2.90
C ILE A 229 -2.41 -3.57 -4.32
N ARG A 230 -1.35 -3.31 -5.08
CA ARG A 230 -1.47 -2.85 -6.46
C ARG A 230 -2.23 -3.88 -7.32
N LYS A 231 -1.79 -5.15 -7.27
CA LYS A 231 -2.46 -6.25 -8.02
C LYS A 231 -3.92 -6.42 -7.60
N ARG A 232 -4.22 -6.42 -6.31
CA ARG A 232 -5.60 -6.56 -5.79
C ARG A 232 -6.51 -5.37 -6.14
N LEU A 233 -5.94 -4.17 -6.29
CA LEU A 233 -6.68 -3.00 -6.76
C LEU A 233 -7.01 -3.09 -8.24
N GLU A 234 -6.14 -3.71 -9.04
CA GLU A 234 -6.39 -3.96 -10.46
C GLU A 234 -7.45 -5.07 -10.65
N GLU A 235 -7.46 -6.09 -9.79
CA GLU A 235 -8.41 -7.22 -9.84
C GLU A 235 -9.83 -6.90 -9.28
N SER A 236 -10.10 -5.65 -8.88
CA SER A 236 -11.46 -5.08 -8.75
C SER A 236 -12.45 -5.85 -7.86
N ASN A 237 -12.01 -6.42 -6.72
CA ASN A 237 -12.94 -7.01 -5.75
C ASN A 237 -13.04 -6.20 -4.45
N LEU A 238 -14.18 -5.52 -4.27
CA LEU A 238 -14.57 -4.73 -3.08
C LEU A 238 -14.27 -5.46 -1.76
N ASP A 239 -14.53 -6.76 -1.70
CA ASP A 239 -14.36 -7.54 -0.46
C ASP A 239 -12.88 -7.72 -0.10
N GLY A 240 -12.02 -7.87 -1.11
CA GLY A 240 -10.57 -7.89 -0.92
C GLY A 240 -10.05 -6.58 -0.34
N VAL A 241 -10.62 -5.45 -0.78
CA VAL A 241 -10.24 -4.12 -0.31
C VAL A 241 -10.68 -3.89 1.16
N LYS A 242 -11.83 -4.43 1.57
CA LYS A 242 -12.31 -4.33 2.97
C LYS A 242 -11.37 -5.03 3.96
N VAL A 243 -10.88 -6.23 3.63
CA VAL A 243 -9.94 -6.96 4.50
C VAL A 243 -8.63 -6.19 4.65
N LEU A 244 -8.14 -5.59 3.55
CA LEU A 244 -6.91 -4.80 3.49
C LEU A 244 -6.93 -3.55 4.39
N LYS A 245 -8.12 -3.05 4.75
CA LYS A 245 -8.26 -1.89 5.64
C LYS A 245 -7.79 -2.19 7.07
N ARG A 246 -7.81 -3.45 7.49
CA ARG A 246 -7.52 -3.84 8.87
C ARG A 246 -6.01 -3.75 9.13
N VAL A 247 -5.61 -2.79 9.96
CA VAL A 247 -4.19 -2.56 10.32
C VAL A 247 -3.57 -3.80 10.96
N SER A 248 -4.36 -4.60 11.69
CA SER A 248 -3.88 -5.85 12.28
C SER A 248 -3.44 -6.88 11.23
N TYR A 249 -4.12 -6.92 10.08
CA TYR A 249 -3.70 -7.81 8.98
C TYR A 249 -2.34 -7.37 8.44
N ILE A 250 -2.15 -6.07 8.18
CA ILE A 250 -0.87 -5.53 7.72
C ILE A 250 0.24 -5.78 8.75
N GLY A 251 -0.02 -5.51 10.02
CA GLY A 251 0.93 -5.73 11.11
C GLY A 251 1.34 -7.20 11.22
N SER A 252 0.38 -8.12 11.14
CA SER A 252 0.65 -9.56 11.20
C SER A 252 1.59 -10.02 10.08
N ARG A 253 1.43 -9.50 8.85
CA ARG A 253 2.29 -9.82 7.71
C ARG A 253 3.74 -9.40 7.95
N VAL A 254 3.93 -8.20 8.49
CA VAL A 254 5.28 -7.69 8.81
C VAL A 254 5.94 -8.55 9.90
N VAL A 255 5.19 -8.93 10.94
CA VAL A 255 5.69 -9.82 12.01
C VAL A 255 6.06 -11.21 11.48
N ILE A 256 5.26 -11.77 10.55
CA ILE A 256 5.60 -13.03 9.88
C ILE A 256 6.90 -12.88 9.08
N GLY A 257 7.08 -11.76 8.36
CA GLY A 257 8.33 -11.44 7.66
C GLY A 257 9.54 -11.34 8.59
N MET A 258 9.37 -10.72 9.77
CA MET A 258 10.41 -10.67 10.81
C MET A 258 10.82 -12.08 11.26
N GLY A 259 9.84 -12.95 11.51
CA GLY A 259 10.08 -14.34 11.89
C GLY A 259 10.77 -15.15 10.79
N ALA A 260 10.34 -14.99 9.54
CA ALA A 260 10.94 -15.66 8.38
C ALA A 260 12.41 -15.26 8.19
N GLY A 261 12.72 -13.96 8.29
CA GLY A 261 14.11 -13.47 8.23
C GLY A 261 14.97 -14.02 9.36
N LEU A 262 14.43 -14.09 10.59
CA LEU A 262 15.13 -14.65 11.73
C LEU A 262 15.45 -16.14 11.57
N ILE A 263 14.46 -16.94 11.14
CA ILE A 263 14.64 -18.38 10.90
C ILE A 263 15.69 -18.60 9.81
N LEU A 264 15.61 -17.85 8.71
CA LEU A 264 16.57 -17.97 7.61
C LEU A 264 17.98 -17.60 8.03
N TYR A 265 18.14 -16.55 8.85
CA TYR A 265 19.45 -16.19 9.42
C TYR A 265 20.06 -17.35 10.22
N TYR A 266 19.30 -18.04 11.06
CA TYR A 266 19.81 -19.20 11.80
C TYR A 266 20.14 -20.37 10.88
N PHE A 267 19.38 -20.59 9.81
CA PHE A 267 19.73 -21.60 8.81
C PHE A 267 21.03 -21.27 8.07
N LEU A 268 21.24 -20.00 7.70
CA LEU A 268 22.51 -19.54 7.12
C LEU A 268 23.67 -19.75 8.12
N GLN A 269 23.47 -19.36 9.38
CA GLN A 269 24.49 -19.50 10.43
C GLN A 269 24.81 -20.96 10.75
N SER A 270 23.83 -21.86 10.70
CA SER A 270 24.03 -23.30 10.95
C SER A 270 24.78 -24.01 9.83
N GLY A 271 24.99 -23.38 8.67
CA GLY A 271 25.59 -24.00 7.50
C GLY A 271 24.70 -25.03 6.79
N LEU A 272 23.43 -25.16 7.19
CA LEU A 272 22.50 -26.16 6.65
C LEU A 272 22.18 -25.92 5.15
N ILE A 273 22.30 -24.66 4.70
CA ILE A 273 22.12 -24.23 3.29
C ILE A 273 23.48 -24.07 2.56
N ALA A 274 24.60 -24.14 3.28
CA ALA A 274 25.94 -23.95 2.75
C ALA A 274 26.43 -25.22 2.03
N GLY A 275 25.98 -25.41 0.78
CA GLY A 275 26.48 -26.49 -0.07
C GLY A 275 25.70 -26.71 -1.36
N ALA A 276 24.39 -26.47 -1.36
CA ALA A 276 23.53 -26.72 -2.53
C ALA A 276 23.19 -25.46 -3.35
N LEU A 277 23.14 -24.29 -2.71
CA LEU A 277 22.61 -23.05 -3.32
C LEU A 277 23.46 -21.80 -3.10
N LEU A 278 24.46 -21.87 -2.21
CA LEU A 278 25.29 -20.73 -1.86
C LEU A 278 26.73 -20.96 -2.33
N PRO A 279 27.41 -19.92 -2.89
CA PRO A 279 28.85 -19.96 -3.07
C PRO A 279 29.54 -20.21 -1.71
N LYS A 280 30.84 -20.56 -1.69
CA LYS A 280 31.57 -20.97 -0.49
C LYS A 280 32.11 -19.87 0.48
N PRO A 281 31.65 -18.59 0.57
CA PRO A 281 32.33 -17.63 1.45
C PRO A 281 31.93 -17.66 2.93
N PHE A 282 30.90 -18.40 3.36
CA PHE A 282 30.43 -18.38 4.78
C PHE A 282 31.36 -19.03 5.82
N SER A 283 32.54 -19.51 5.43
CA SER A 283 33.50 -20.15 6.34
C SER A 283 34.21 -19.17 7.30
N GLY A 284 33.95 -17.85 7.18
CA GLY A 284 34.41 -16.82 8.11
C GLY A 284 33.64 -16.86 9.43
N SER A 285 34.04 -17.75 10.32
CA SER A 285 33.51 -17.89 11.67
C SER A 285 33.55 -16.57 12.47
N VAL A 286 32.44 -15.82 12.49
CA VAL A 286 32.16 -14.71 13.44
C VAL A 286 32.15 -15.21 14.91
N LEU A 287 32.18 -16.53 15.11
CA LEU A 287 32.20 -17.21 16.40
C LEU A 287 33.60 -17.66 16.87
N SER A 288 34.61 -17.69 15.99
CA SER A 288 35.97 -18.19 16.35
C SER A 288 36.93 -17.09 16.80
N ALA A 289 36.54 -15.82 16.73
CA ALA A 289 37.44 -14.70 17.04
C ALA A 289 37.60 -14.37 18.54
N SER A 290 37.00 -15.11 19.48
CA SER A 290 37.06 -14.78 20.93
C SER A 290 37.99 -15.64 21.77
N ASN A 291 38.76 -16.56 21.18
CA ASN A 291 39.74 -17.37 21.93
C ASN A 291 41.16 -17.10 21.42
N VAL A 292 41.63 -15.85 21.47
CA VAL A 292 43.07 -15.56 21.52
C VAL A 292 43.44 -15.50 22.99
N THR A 293 43.54 -16.68 23.60
CA THR A 293 44.13 -16.84 24.92
C THR A 293 45.65 -16.80 24.75
N THR A 294 46.25 -15.85 25.42
CA THR A 294 47.63 -15.82 25.90
C THR A 294 48.21 -17.20 26.20
N GLU A 295 48.92 -17.79 25.24
CA GLU A 295 49.89 -18.85 25.51
C GLU A 295 51.07 -18.68 24.54
N SER A 296 52.27 -18.61 25.10
CA SER A 296 53.61 -18.75 24.47
C SER A 296 54.51 -17.53 24.60
N THR A 297 55.04 -17.27 25.79
CA THR A 297 56.43 -16.81 25.92
C THR A 297 57.03 -17.31 27.23
N GLU A 298 57.24 -18.62 27.31
CA GLU A 298 58.10 -19.23 28.33
C GLU A 298 58.98 -20.29 27.65
N ALA A 299 60.07 -19.85 27.00
CA ALA A 299 61.24 -20.67 26.65
C ALA A 299 62.27 -19.83 25.91
N THR A 300 63.26 -19.28 26.64
CA THR A 300 64.69 -19.57 26.40
C THR A 300 65.52 -18.90 27.49
N LYS A 301 66.13 -19.77 28.30
CA LYS A 301 67.16 -19.47 29.30
C LYS A 301 68.50 -19.93 28.71
N ASN A 302 69.56 -19.14 28.98
CA ASN A 302 71.01 -19.46 28.87
C ASN A 302 71.63 -19.33 27.47
N LEU A 303 72.87 -18.86 27.26
CA LEU A 303 73.94 -18.24 28.06
C LEU A 303 75.01 -17.83 27.01
N THR A 304 75.67 -16.67 27.13
CA THR A 304 77.13 -16.51 27.05
C THR A 304 77.52 -15.04 27.22
N ASP A 305 78.37 -14.81 28.22
CA ASP A 305 79.15 -13.60 28.48
C ASP A 305 80.13 -13.27 27.36
N SER A 306 80.34 -11.98 27.11
CA SER A 306 81.67 -11.35 27.09
C SER A 306 81.56 -9.85 26.87
N ASP A 307 82.22 -9.11 27.75
CA ASP A 307 82.40 -7.65 27.77
C ASP A 307 82.98 -7.07 26.47
N VAL A 308 82.66 -5.80 26.16
CA VAL A 308 83.61 -4.73 25.76
C VAL A 308 82.85 -3.42 25.47
N GLU A 309 83.55 -2.35 25.86
CA GLU A 309 83.22 -0.94 26.05
C GLU A 309 83.08 -0.12 24.74
N SER A 310 82.27 0.93 24.81
CA SER A 310 82.39 2.25 24.13
C SER A 310 82.20 2.43 22.61
N SER A 311 81.29 3.38 22.32
CA SER A 311 81.38 4.48 21.35
C SER A 311 81.03 4.31 19.86
N GLU A 312 80.24 5.30 19.44
CA GLU A 312 80.11 5.94 18.12
C GLU A 312 79.35 5.27 16.96
N SER A 313 78.30 6.00 16.57
CA SER A 313 77.75 6.24 15.24
C SER A 313 78.44 5.60 14.04
N VAL A 314 77.66 4.95 13.17
CA VAL A 314 77.43 5.32 11.76
C VAL A 314 76.33 4.40 11.17
N LYS A 315 75.72 4.94 10.12
CA LYS A 315 74.52 4.55 9.39
C LYS A 315 74.60 3.19 8.68
N GLU A 316 73.38 2.69 8.41
CA GLU A 316 72.88 2.21 7.10
C GLU A 316 72.54 0.72 6.98
N SER A 317 71.37 0.49 6.39
CA SER A 317 70.86 -0.74 5.77
C SER A 317 70.48 -1.90 6.70
N ASP A 318 69.18 -2.14 6.86
CA ASP A 318 68.54 -3.31 6.23
C ASP A 318 67.07 -3.43 6.63
N GLY A 319 66.29 -3.91 5.66
CA GLY A 319 64.84 -3.97 5.70
C GLY A 319 64.30 -4.81 6.86
N ILE A 320 63.45 -4.17 7.64
CA ILE A 320 62.40 -4.84 8.41
C ILE A 320 61.08 -4.47 7.74
N THR A 321 60.70 -5.31 6.77
CA THR A 321 59.36 -5.93 6.67
C THR A 321 58.29 -5.20 7.50
N GLN A 322 57.48 -4.30 6.95
CA GLN A 322 56.44 -4.59 5.96
C GLN A 322 55.72 -5.93 6.21
N ALA A 323 55.08 -6.06 7.38
CA ALA A 323 54.10 -7.12 7.66
C ALA A 323 53.13 -6.74 8.79
N LEU A 324 52.51 -5.55 8.73
CA LEU A 324 51.44 -5.15 9.67
C LEU A 324 50.30 -4.36 9.01
N SER A 325 50.21 -4.42 7.68
CA SER A 325 49.22 -3.68 6.89
C SER A 325 48.53 -4.58 5.87
N ASP A 326 48.00 -5.75 6.27
CA ASP A 326 47.04 -6.48 5.41
C ASP A 326 46.17 -7.53 6.13
N SER A 327 45.72 -7.29 7.37
CA SER A 327 44.58 -8.05 7.89
C SER A 327 43.29 -7.43 7.36
N GLY A 328 43.00 -7.72 6.09
CA GLY A 328 41.81 -7.30 5.37
C GLY A 328 40.54 -7.45 6.19
N THR A 329 40.00 -6.31 6.63
CA THR A 329 38.66 -6.16 7.22
C THR A 329 37.53 -6.23 6.17
N GLU A 330 37.85 -6.58 4.91
CA GLU A 330 36.92 -6.69 3.79
C GLU A 330 35.94 -7.89 3.76
N PRO A 331 36.01 -8.98 4.55
CA PRO A 331 35.03 -10.06 4.42
C PRO A 331 33.66 -9.79 5.09
N GLN A 332 33.56 -8.90 6.08
CA GLN A 332 32.33 -8.76 6.88
C GLN A 332 31.14 -8.15 6.10
N TYR A 333 31.41 -7.27 5.13
CA TYR A 333 30.36 -6.61 4.37
C TYR A 333 29.68 -7.53 3.35
N LYS A 334 30.43 -8.49 2.78
CA LYS A 334 29.91 -9.46 1.81
C LYS A 334 28.92 -10.41 2.46
N ASP A 335 29.27 -10.93 3.63
CA ASP A 335 28.40 -11.84 4.39
C ASP A 335 27.15 -11.11 4.88
N LEU A 336 27.29 -9.86 5.34
CA LEU A 336 26.16 -9.03 5.74
C LEU A 336 25.20 -8.77 4.56
N ALA A 337 25.74 -8.41 3.39
CA ALA A 337 24.92 -8.17 2.20
C ALA A 337 24.12 -9.42 1.78
N LEU A 338 24.75 -10.60 1.85
CA LEU A 338 24.10 -11.86 1.54
C LEU A 338 22.98 -12.17 2.55
N VAL A 339 23.23 -12.01 3.86
CA VAL A 339 22.18 -12.15 4.89
C VAL A 339 21.00 -11.22 4.59
N ILE A 340 21.28 -9.95 4.27
CA ILE A 340 20.24 -8.96 3.94
C ILE A 340 19.39 -9.43 2.75
N VAL A 341 20.02 -9.82 1.64
CA VAL A 341 19.30 -10.22 0.41
C VAL A 341 18.42 -11.43 0.66
N PHE A 342 18.94 -12.46 1.33
CA PHE A 342 18.19 -13.68 1.61
C PHE A 342 17.07 -13.44 2.62
N CYS A 343 17.32 -12.71 3.71
CA CYS A 343 16.29 -12.38 4.68
C CYS A 343 15.18 -11.53 4.06
N PHE A 344 15.54 -10.56 3.21
CA PHE A 344 14.58 -9.78 2.43
C PHE A 344 13.71 -10.66 1.53
N LEU A 345 14.34 -11.57 0.76
CA LEU A 345 13.62 -12.51 -0.11
C LEU A 345 12.68 -13.43 0.67
N SER A 346 13.05 -13.88 1.87
CA SER A 346 12.18 -14.71 2.71
C SER A 346 10.91 -13.99 3.13
N GLY A 347 11.00 -12.67 3.40
CA GLY A 347 9.83 -11.82 3.64
C GLY A 347 8.92 -11.67 2.42
N PHE A 348 9.43 -11.92 1.21
CA PHE A 348 8.69 -11.83 -0.05
C PHE A 348 8.03 -13.17 -0.48
N SER A 349 8.34 -14.28 0.20
CA SER A 349 8.01 -15.65 -0.23
C SER A 349 6.53 -15.92 -0.57
N GLU A 350 5.59 -15.19 0.03
CA GLU A 350 4.16 -15.37 -0.22
C GLU A 350 3.73 -15.10 -1.66
N THR A 351 4.39 -14.16 -2.36
CA THR A 351 4.10 -13.85 -3.77
C THR A 351 5.09 -14.52 -4.72
N LEU A 352 6.34 -14.73 -4.28
CA LEU A 352 7.36 -15.38 -5.10
C LEU A 352 7.05 -16.86 -5.35
N ILE A 353 6.71 -17.63 -4.31
CA ILE A 353 6.54 -19.07 -4.43
C ILE A 353 5.38 -19.44 -5.36
N PRO A 354 4.15 -18.87 -5.21
CA PRO A 354 3.05 -19.22 -6.10
C PRO A 354 3.30 -18.82 -7.56
N ASN A 355 3.95 -17.67 -7.79
CA ASN A 355 4.27 -17.22 -9.14
C ASN A 355 5.29 -18.16 -9.80
N LEU A 356 6.35 -18.54 -9.10
CA LEU A 356 7.35 -19.49 -9.60
C LEU A 356 6.75 -20.87 -9.90
N LEU A 357 5.87 -21.36 -9.03
CA LEU A 357 5.15 -22.62 -9.28
C LEU A 357 4.24 -22.51 -10.51
N SER A 358 3.47 -21.41 -10.64
CA SER A 358 2.58 -21.20 -11.78
C SER A 358 3.33 -21.04 -13.11
N GLU A 359 4.53 -20.45 -13.11
CA GLU A 359 5.37 -20.33 -14.29
C GLU A 359 6.02 -21.66 -14.66
N THR A 360 6.50 -22.41 -13.66
CA THR A 360 7.06 -23.75 -13.88
C THR A 360 6.00 -24.70 -14.43
N GLU A 361 4.78 -24.66 -13.89
CA GLU A 361 3.64 -25.43 -14.40
C GLU A 361 3.30 -25.07 -15.85
N LYS A 362 3.29 -23.77 -16.20
CA LYS A 362 3.11 -23.34 -17.60
C LYS A 362 4.22 -23.83 -18.52
N GLN A 363 5.47 -23.78 -18.08
CA GLN A 363 6.61 -24.28 -18.89
C GLN A 363 6.51 -25.79 -19.12
N VAL A 364 6.17 -26.56 -18.07
CA VAL A 364 5.97 -28.01 -18.18
C VAL A 364 4.83 -28.34 -19.15
N ASN A 365 3.71 -27.59 -19.09
CA ASN A 365 2.57 -27.80 -19.99
C ASN A 365 2.80 -27.34 -21.44
N THR A 366 3.85 -26.56 -21.72
CA THR A 366 4.19 -26.13 -23.09
C THR A 366 5.16 -27.09 -23.78
N VAL A 367 5.85 -27.94 -23.01
CA VAL A 367 6.83 -28.91 -23.51
C VAL A 367 6.19 -30.28 -23.80
N ASN A 368 5.00 -30.54 -23.27
CA ASN A 368 4.14 -31.67 -23.64
C ASN A 368 3.10 -31.25 -24.68
#